data_AF-A0A962V796-F1
#
_entry.id   AF-A0A962V796-F1
#
_cell.length_a   1.000
_cell.length_b   1.000
_cell.length_c   1.000
_cell.angle_alpha   90.00
_cell.angle_beta   90.00
_cell.angle_gamma   90.00
#
_symmetry.space_group_name_H-M   'P 1'
#
loop_
_entity.id
_entity.type
_entity.pdbx_description
1 polymer ?
#
loop_
_entity_poly.entity_id
_entity_poly.type
_entity_poly.pdbx_seq_one_letter_code
_entity_poly.pdbx_strand_id
1 'polypeptide(L)'
;IGQPGLAQVVLLGALDPDGEGNDPLTLNPVREQWHGETPPESALLEMNWENIISRRIFAQSQPPRWVLLLSDRQLLLIDRYKWAQNRLLRFDWEEILGRRDDATLKATAALLHRSSLIPQQGDSLLDSLDENAHRHAFAVSEDLKYALREAIELLGNEAARQLIALAREQKKGIFSGGEKLDAGELTLECLRYMYRLLFLFYIEARPDLKYVPTQSEAYRRGYSLESLRDLELVRLTSEEARNGYFLHASLQQLFRLIHEGYRGMATQQELGDESESDAIHYSFAIAPLDSHLFDPHYTPLLNRVRFRNETLQRVIRLMSLTREGSKRRGRVS
;
A
#
# COMPACT_ATOMS: atom_id res chain seq x y z
N ILE A 1 4.68 44.55 -19.82
CA ILE A 1 6.13 44.75 -20.11
C ILE A 1 6.91 43.94 -19.09
N GLY A 2 7.39 42.76 -19.49
CA GLY A 2 8.27 41.90 -18.72
C GLY A 2 9.32 41.34 -19.68
N GLN A 3 10.58 41.23 -19.24
CA GLN A 3 11.69 40.73 -20.05
C GLN A 3 11.34 39.39 -20.74
N PRO A 4 11.92 39.07 -21.92
CA PRO A 4 11.67 37.81 -22.62
C PRO A 4 12.38 36.66 -21.90
N GLY A 5 11.82 36.25 -20.76
CA GLY A 5 12.15 35.04 -20.03
C GLY A 5 11.13 33.97 -20.39
N LEU A 6 11.63 32.85 -20.92
CA LEU A 6 10.96 31.55 -21.10
C LEU A 6 9.72 31.39 -20.19
N ALA A 7 8.52 31.28 -20.76
CA ALA A 7 7.31 31.02 -19.99
C ALA A 7 7.45 29.64 -19.29
N GLN A 8 7.68 29.62 -17.98
CA GLN A 8 7.92 28.37 -17.24
C GLN A 8 6.62 27.67 -16.80
N VAL A 9 5.51 28.41 -16.69
CA VAL A 9 4.16 27.89 -16.38
C VAL A 9 3.16 28.51 -17.36
N VAL A 10 2.25 27.69 -17.90
CA VAL A 10 1.09 28.14 -18.69
C VAL A 10 -0.21 27.73 -17.99
N LEU A 11 -1.19 28.64 -17.96
CA LEU A 11 -2.54 28.37 -17.47
C LEU A 11 -3.49 28.29 -18.66
N LEU A 12 -4.30 27.25 -18.70
CA LEU A 12 -5.29 26.98 -19.75
C LEU A 12 -6.64 26.73 -19.09
N GLY A 13 -7.71 27.26 -19.67
CA GLY A 13 -9.07 26.87 -19.30
C GLY A 13 -9.54 25.72 -20.19
N ALA A 14 -10.13 24.68 -19.62
CA ALA A 14 -10.86 23.62 -20.30
C ALA A 14 -12.33 23.71 -19.90
N LEU A 15 -13.11 24.45 -20.68
CA LEU A 15 -14.54 24.60 -20.42
C LEU A 15 -15.26 23.30 -20.77
N ASP A 16 -16.02 22.75 -19.81
CA ASP A 16 -16.97 21.68 -20.03
C ASP A 16 -18.35 22.32 -20.30
N PRO A 17 -18.79 22.45 -21.56
CA PRO A 17 -20.03 23.17 -21.88
C PRO A 17 -21.27 22.43 -21.38
N ASP A 18 -21.21 21.11 -21.29
CA ASP A 18 -22.33 20.26 -20.87
C ASP A 18 -22.37 20.09 -19.33
N GLY A 19 -21.27 20.42 -18.65
CA GLY A 19 -21.15 20.34 -17.19
C GLY A 19 -21.25 18.92 -16.65
N GLU A 20 -20.97 17.91 -17.49
CA GLU A 20 -21.05 16.49 -17.15
C GLU A 20 -19.85 16.03 -16.31
N GLY A 21 -18.85 16.89 -16.11
CA GLY A 21 -17.63 16.56 -15.37
C GLY A 21 -16.67 15.71 -16.19
N ASN A 22 -16.65 15.96 -17.50
CA ASN A 22 -15.78 15.26 -18.43
C ASN A 22 -14.30 15.47 -18.09
N ASP A 23 -13.45 14.51 -18.46
CA ASP A 23 -12.00 14.66 -18.25
C ASP A 23 -11.49 15.88 -19.05
N PRO A 24 -10.86 16.89 -18.39
CA PRO A 24 -10.38 18.08 -19.06
C PRO A 24 -9.47 17.83 -20.26
N LEU A 25 -8.73 16.71 -20.28
CA LEU A 25 -7.87 16.33 -21.41
C LEU A 25 -8.65 15.94 -22.68
N THR A 26 -9.87 15.42 -22.50
CA THR A 26 -10.74 14.94 -23.60
C THR A 26 -11.59 16.05 -24.20
N LEU A 27 -11.77 17.16 -23.48
CA LEU A 27 -12.52 18.31 -23.93
C LEU A 27 -11.80 19.01 -25.10
N ASN A 28 -12.60 19.55 -26.02
CA ASN A 28 -12.13 20.44 -27.06
C ASN A 28 -12.25 21.90 -26.58
N PRO A 29 -11.32 22.78 -26.95
CA PRO A 29 -11.49 24.21 -26.70
C PRO A 29 -12.72 24.76 -27.41
N VAL A 30 -13.40 25.71 -26.78
CA VAL A 30 -14.52 26.44 -27.39
C VAL A 30 -14.13 27.88 -27.68
N ARG A 31 -14.72 28.48 -28.71
CA ARG A 31 -14.34 29.81 -29.21
C ARG A 31 -14.44 30.89 -28.13
N GLU A 32 -15.38 30.74 -27.21
CA GLU A 32 -15.67 31.63 -26.10
C GLU A 32 -14.50 31.78 -25.12
N GLN A 33 -13.54 30.85 -25.13
CA GLN A 33 -12.34 30.88 -24.29
C GLN A 33 -11.26 31.83 -24.81
N TRP A 34 -11.42 32.37 -26.04
CA TRP A 34 -10.50 33.34 -26.62
C TRP A 34 -10.99 34.76 -26.35
N HIS A 35 -10.20 35.53 -25.58
CA HIS A 35 -10.53 36.89 -25.18
C HIS A 35 -9.80 37.98 -26.00
N GLY A 36 -9.19 37.61 -27.13
CA GLY A 36 -8.42 38.51 -28.00
C GLY A 36 -9.13 38.85 -29.32
N GLU A 37 -8.64 39.88 -30.00
CA GLU A 37 -9.18 40.31 -31.32
C GLU A 37 -8.92 39.28 -32.43
N THR A 38 -7.89 38.45 -32.27
CA THR A 38 -7.59 37.37 -33.21
C THR A 38 -8.41 36.13 -32.88
N PRO A 39 -9.22 35.61 -33.82
CA PRO A 39 -9.97 34.38 -33.62
C PRO A 39 -9.01 33.18 -33.47
N PRO A 40 -9.43 32.12 -32.75
CA PRO A 40 -8.67 30.88 -32.69
C PRO A 40 -8.43 30.30 -34.08
N GLU A 41 -7.27 29.67 -34.26
CA GLU A 41 -7.06 28.78 -35.39
C GLU A 41 -8.12 27.66 -35.35
N SER A 42 -8.86 27.46 -36.44
CA SER A 42 -9.92 26.44 -36.50
C SER A 42 -9.40 25.03 -36.17
N ALA A 43 -8.15 24.74 -36.53
CA ALA A 43 -7.49 23.47 -36.21
C ALA A 43 -7.34 23.22 -34.70
N LEU A 44 -7.30 24.24 -33.85
CA LEU A 44 -7.25 24.07 -32.39
C LEU A 44 -8.60 23.66 -31.81
N LEU A 45 -9.70 24.12 -32.40
CA LEU A 45 -11.06 23.77 -31.96
C LEU A 45 -11.42 22.31 -32.28
N GLU A 46 -10.77 21.73 -33.29
CA GLU A 46 -10.96 20.33 -33.70
C GLU A 46 -10.09 19.34 -32.90
N MET A 47 -9.20 19.82 -32.03
CA MET A 47 -8.31 18.99 -31.22
C MET A 47 -8.72 19.06 -29.75
N ASN A 48 -8.62 17.93 -29.04
CA ASN A 48 -8.76 17.92 -27.59
C ASN A 48 -7.53 18.53 -26.89
N TRP A 49 -7.68 18.89 -25.62
CA TRP A 49 -6.61 19.48 -24.83
C TRP A 49 -5.36 18.60 -24.72
N GLU A 50 -5.51 17.28 -24.66
CA GLU A 50 -4.38 16.34 -24.66
C GLU A 50 -3.47 16.50 -25.90
N ASN A 51 -4.09 16.55 -27.09
CA ASN A 51 -3.37 16.73 -28.35
C ASN A 51 -2.77 18.13 -28.47
N ILE A 52 -3.48 19.17 -27.99
CA ILE A 52 -2.98 20.54 -27.99
C ILE A 52 -1.75 20.65 -27.09
N ILE A 53 -1.82 20.13 -25.86
CA ILE A 53 -0.70 20.14 -24.92
C ILE A 53 0.51 19.43 -25.52
N SER A 54 0.30 18.25 -26.09
CA SER A 54 1.37 17.43 -26.67
C SER A 54 1.99 18.05 -27.94
N ARG A 55 1.15 18.43 -28.91
CA ARG A 55 1.58 18.78 -30.27
C ARG A 55 1.77 20.28 -30.51
N ARG A 56 1.21 21.13 -29.66
CA ARG A 56 1.26 22.60 -29.81
C ARG A 56 1.96 23.30 -28.66
N ILE A 57 1.83 22.81 -27.43
CA ILE A 57 2.45 23.46 -26.26
C ILE A 57 3.85 22.91 -26.01
N PHE A 58 3.98 21.60 -25.84
CA PHE A 58 5.28 20.98 -25.58
C PHE A 58 6.17 20.82 -26.81
N ALA A 59 5.61 21.00 -28.01
CA ALA A 59 6.35 21.00 -29.27
C ALA A 59 6.95 22.36 -29.66
N GLN A 60 6.72 23.43 -28.88
CA GLN A 60 7.30 24.74 -29.15
C GLN A 60 8.83 24.70 -29.04
N SER A 61 9.52 25.66 -29.66
CA SER A 61 10.99 25.79 -29.55
C SER A 61 11.44 26.02 -28.10
N GLN A 62 10.59 26.66 -27.31
CA GLN A 62 10.80 27.00 -25.91
C GLN A 62 9.55 26.66 -25.10
N PRO A 63 9.27 25.36 -24.88
CA PRO A 63 8.02 24.94 -24.28
C PRO A 63 8.05 25.15 -22.75
N PRO A 64 6.89 25.41 -22.13
CA PRO A 64 6.81 25.57 -20.69
C PRO A 64 7.13 24.26 -19.97
N ARG A 65 7.61 24.36 -18.74
CA ARG A 65 7.80 23.20 -17.88
C ARG A 65 6.45 22.70 -17.34
N TRP A 66 5.64 23.62 -16.85
CA TRP A 66 4.37 23.32 -16.19
C TRP A 66 3.19 23.80 -17.02
N VAL A 67 2.13 22.99 -17.07
CA VAL A 67 0.83 23.37 -17.61
C VAL A 67 -0.22 23.14 -16.53
N LEU A 68 -1.00 24.16 -16.24
CA LEU A 68 -2.19 24.08 -15.40
C LEU A 68 -3.41 24.10 -16.33
N LEU A 69 -4.14 22.99 -16.38
CA LEU A 69 -5.40 22.89 -17.13
C LEU A 69 -6.56 22.96 -16.14
N LEU A 70 -7.29 24.07 -16.16
CA LEU A 70 -8.37 24.36 -15.22
C LEU A 70 -9.71 24.09 -15.90
N SER A 71 -10.50 23.21 -15.31
CA SER A 71 -11.90 23.01 -15.64
C SER A 71 -12.78 23.42 -14.45
N ASP A 72 -14.09 23.27 -14.59
CA ASP A 72 -15.08 23.64 -13.59
C ASP A 72 -15.01 22.74 -12.34
N ARG A 73 -14.86 21.42 -12.52
CA ARG A 73 -14.80 20.45 -11.42
C ARG A 73 -13.38 20.03 -11.06
N GLN A 74 -12.41 20.23 -11.95
CA GLN A 74 -11.07 19.68 -11.80
C GLN A 74 -9.97 20.64 -12.26
N LEU A 75 -8.78 20.48 -11.69
CA LEU A 75 -7.55 21.10 -12.18
C LEU A 75 -6.49 20.03 -12.38
N LEU A 76 -5.81 20.08 -13.53
CA LEU A 76 -4.66 19.24 -13.83
C LEU A 76 -3.38 20.04 -13.75
N LEU A 77 -2.43 19.55 -12.97
CA LEU A 77 -1.05 20.04 -12.94
C LEU A 77 -0.17 19.06 -13.69
N ILE A 78 0.38 19.52 -14.80
CA ILE A 78 1.10 18.71 -15.77
C ILE A 78 2.57 19.15 -15.80
N ASP A 79 3.47 18.19 -15.55
CA ASP A 79 4.91 18.36 -15.75
C ASP A 79 5.29 17.85 -17.14
N ARG A 80 5.92 18.69 -17.95
CA ARG A 80 6.47 18.32 -19.26
C ARG A 80 7.37 17.08 -19.17
N TYR A 81 8.20 16.96 -18.13
CA TYR A 81 9.15 15.86 -18.01
C TYR A 81 8.49 14.51 -17.72
N LYS A 82 7.29 14.52 -17.16
CA LYS A 82 6.53 13.31 -16.81
C LYS A 82 5.37 13.02 -17.76
N TRP A 83 5.03 13.97 -18.62
CA TRP A 83 3.90 13.89 -19.55
C TRP A 83 3.94 12.67 -20.47
N ALA A 84 5.10 12.34 -21.05
CA ALA A 84 5.24 11.18 -21.94
C ALA A 84 4.94 9.82 -21.28
N GLN A 85 4.87 9.78 -19.94
CA GLN A 85 4.54 8.60 -19.14
C GLN A 85 3.10 8.66 -18.60
N ASN A 86 2.28 9.59 -19.10
CA ASN A 86 0.90 9.84 -18.66
C ASN A 86 0.78 10.11 -17.14
N ARG A 87 1.82 10.72 -16.55
CA ARG A 87 1.83 11.10 -15.13
C ARG A 87 1.50 12.58 -14.98
N LEU A 88 0.47 12.86 -14.17
CA LEU A 88 0.01 14.20 -13.82
C LEU A 88 -0.59 14.20 -12.41
N LEU A 89 -0.79 15.40 -11.84
CA LEU A 89 -1.57 15.56 -10.62
C LEU A 89 -2.95 16.11 -10.96
N ARG A 90 -4.00 15.44 -10.47
CA ARG A 90 -5.40 15.86 -10.63
C ARG A 90 -5.94 16.32 -9.29
N PHE A 91 -6.55 17.49 -9.30
CA PHE A 91 -7.22 18.10 -8.16
C PHE A 91 -8.71 18.11 -8.45
N ASP A 92 -9.48 17.41 -7.64
CA ASP A 92 -10.94 17.39 -7.72
C ASP A 92 -11.50 18.47 -6.81
N TRP A 93 -12.10 19.51 -7.38
CA TRP A 93 -12.61 20.66 -6.63
C TRP A 93 -13.81 20.31 -5.78
N GLU A 94 -14.66 19.40 -6.21
CA GLU A 94 -15.84 18.99 -5.43
C GLU A 94 -15.40 18.27 -4.16
N GLU A 95 -14.46 17.34 -4.27
CA GLU A 95 -13.92 16.61 -3.13
C GLU A 95 -13.10 17.53 -2.19
N ILE A 96 -12.20 18.33 -2.75
CA ILE A 96 -11.30 19.20 -1.97
C ILE A 96 -12.09 20.28 -1.25
N LEU A 97 -13.00 20.98 -1.94
CA LEU A 97 -13.79 22.07 -1.36
C LEU A 97 -14.98 21.55 -0.54
N GLY A 98 -15.51 20.38 -0.89
CA GLY A 98 -16.62 19.73 -0.17
C GLY A 98 -16.23 19.27 1.22
N ARG A 99 -15.04 18.68 1.38
CA ARG A 99 -14.53 18.21 2.69
C ARG A 99 -14.21 19.35 3.66
N ARG A 100 -13.83 20.53 3.15
CA ARG A 100 -13.44 21.72 3.93
C ARG A 100 -12.34 21.44 4.98
N ASP A 101 -11.48 20.48 4.69
CA ASP A 101 -10.35 20.12 5.56
C ASP A 101 -9.20 21.12 5.38
N ASP A 102 -8.79 21.78 6.46
CA ASP A 102 -7.76 22.83 6.45
C ASP A 102 -6.40 22.32 5.95
N ALA A 103 -6.02 21.08 6.31
CA ALA A 103 -4.77 20.50 5.87
C ALA A 103 -4.76 20.24 4.36
N THR A 104 -5.85 19.68 3.82
CA THR A 104 -6.02 19.44 2.38
C THR A 104 -6.00 20.74 1.60
N LEU A 105 -6.73 21.77 2.05
CA LEU A 105 -6.73 23.08 1.40
C LEU A 105 -5.34 23.74 1.38
N LYS A 106 -4.61 23.67 2.50
CA LYS A 106 -3.23 24.16 2.58
C LYS A 106 -2.29 23.40 1.65
N ALA A 107 -2.42 22.08 1.58
CA ALA A 107 -1.63 21.25 0.68
C ALA A 107 -1.90 21.59 -0.79
N THR A 108 -3.18 21.70 -1.19
CA THR A 108 -3.57 22.11 -2.55
C THR A 108 -3.03 23.51 -2.89
N ALA A 109 -3.20 24.48 -1.99
CA ALA A 109 -2.66 25.82 -2.18
C ALA A 109 -1.13 25.80 -2.30
N ALA A 110 -0.44 25.06 -1.44
CA ALA A 110 1.02 24.95 -1.49
C ALA A 110 1.52 24.31 -2.79
N LEU A 111 0.88 23.24 -3.28
CA LEU A 111 1.27 22.55 -4.52
C LEU A 111 1.04 23.40 -5.78
N LEU A 112 -0.03 24.19 -5.80
CA LEU A 112 -0.39 25.03 -6.95
C LEU A 112 0.23 26.43 -6.90
N HIS A 113 0.82 26.83 -5.78
CA HIS A 113 1.39 28.16 -5.64
C HIS A 113 2.60 28.37 -6.55
N ARG A 114 2.71 29.57 -7.13
CA ARG A 114 3.79 29.93 -8.06
C ARG A 114 5.18 29.68 -7.48
N SER A 115 5.42 30.02 -6.21
CA SER A 115 6.74 29.83 -5.59
C SER A 115 7.12 28.35 -5.42
N SER A 116 6.14 27.45 -5.44
CA SER A 116 6.37 26.02 -5.32
C SER A 116 6.68 25.40 -6.68
N LEU A 117 6.02 25.86 -7.74
CA LEU A 117 6.26 25.39 -9.12
C LEU A 117 7.51 26.03 -9.74
N ILE A 118 7.71 27.32 -9.47
CA ILE A 118 8.83 28.14 -9.97
C ILE A 118 9.43 28.91 -8.78
N PRO A 119 10.27 28.28 -7.96
CA PRO A 119 11.02 29.00 -6.93
C PRO A 119 12.05 29.94 -7.57
N GLN A 120 12.41 31.02 -6.87
CA GLN A 120 13.45 31.94 -7.34
C GLN A 120 14.86 31.32 -7.28
N GLN A 121 15.05 30.32 -6.40
CA GLN A 121 16.29 29.58 -6.20
C GLN A 121 15.96 28.15 -5.79
N GLY A 122 16.74 27.17 -6.28
CA GLY A 122 16.56 25.74 -6.00
C GLY A 122 15.53 25.05 -6.89
N ASP A 123 15.31 23.77 -6.60
CA ASP A 123 14.36 22.92 -7.34
C ASP A 123 12.92 23.16 -6.89
N SER A 124 11.96 22.82 -7.75
CA SER A 124 10.54 22.98 -7.43
C SER A 124 10.16 22.12 -6.22
N LEU A 125 9.09 22.50 -5.52
CA LEU A 125 8.57 21.70 -4.40
C LEU A 125 8.27 20.27 -4.85
N LEU A 126 7.72 20.09 -6.06
CA LEU A 126 7.43 18.78 -6.60
C LEU A 126 8.69 17.95 -6.85
N ASP A 127 9.76 18.56 -7.38
CA ASP A 127 11.05 17.87 -7.54
C ASP A 127 11.59 17.39 -6.20
N SER A 128 11.57 18.28 -5.20
CA SER A 128 12.03 17.92 -3.85
C SER A 128 11.19 16.80 -3.23
N LEU A 129 9.87 16.79 -3.48
CA LEU A 129 8.97 15.74 -3.04
C LEU A 129 9.22 14.42 -3.76
N ASP A 130 9.50 14.44 -5.07
CA ASP A 130 9.87 13.23 -5.82
C ASP A 130 11.20 12.66 -5.34
N GLU A 131 12.21 13.51 -5.17
CA GLU A 131 13.52 13.10 -4.65
C GLU A 131 13.42 12.53 -3.24
N ASN A 132 12.63 13.19 -2.38
CA ASN A 132 12.32 12.66 -1.06
C ASN A 132 11.60 11.32 -1.16
N ALA A 133 10.56 11.20 -1.98
CA ALA A 133 9.83 9.95 -2.17
C ALA A 133 10.75 8.82 -2.68
N HIS A 134 11.65 9.12 -3.62
CA HIS A 134 12.67 8.16 -4.08
C HIS A 134 13.62 7.78 -2.94
N ARG A 135 14.18 8.75 -2.20
CA ARG A 135 15.05 8.46 -1.05
C ARG A 135 14.35 7.61 0.01
N HIS A 136 13.09 7.92 0.33
CA HIS A 136 12.29 7.14 1.26
C HIS A 136 12.07 5.72 0.71
N ALA A 137 11.69 5.54 -0.55
CA ALA A 137 11.51 4.22 -1.14
C ALA A 137 12.80 3.38 -1.13
N PHE A 138 13.96 4.00 -1.41
CA PHE A 138 15.26 3.32 -1.32
C PHE A 138 15.62 2.97 0.13
N ALA A 139 15.46 3.90 1.08
CA ALA A 139 15.74 3.64 2.49
C ALA A 139 14.82 2.56 3.10
N VAL A 140 13.54 2.54 2.69
CA VAL A 140 12.57 1.50 3.07
C VAL A 140 13.05 0.11 2.63
N SER A 141 13.72 0.00 1.47
CA SER A 141 14.20 -1.29 0.96
C SER A 141 15.39 -1.86 1.76
N GLU A 142 16.31 -1.02 2.22
CA GLU A 142 17.41 -1.46 3.09
C GLU A 142 16.90 -1.81 4.48
N ASP A 143 16.05 -0.97 5.07
CA ASP A 143 15.45 -1.21 6.39
C ASP A 143 14.67 -2.53 6.41
N LEU A 144 13.88 -2.80 5.36
CA LEU A 144 13.13 -4.05 5.23
C LEU A 144 14.06 -5.26 5.18
N LYS A 145 15.20 -5.16 4.48
CA LYS A 145 16.20 -6.25 4.43
C LYS A 145 16.78 -6.55 5.81
N TYR A 146 17.13 -5.51 6.58
CA TYR A 146 17.64 -5.69 7.95
C TYR A 146 16.57 -6.22 8.89
N ALA A 147 15.35 -5.69 8.82
CA ALA A 147 14.21 -6.14 9.61
C ALA A 147 13.88 -7.61 9.32
N LEU A 148 13.89 -8.02 8.05
CA LEU A 148 13.66 -9.39 7.62
C LEU A 148 14.73 -10.33 8.17
N ARG A 149 16.00 -9.94 8.10
CA ARG A 149 17.10 -10.73 8.66
C ARG A 149 16.95 -10.90 10.18
N GLU A 150 16.68 -9.81 10.91
CA GLU A 150 16.47 -9.86 12.37
C GLU A 150 15.27 -10.74 12.73
N ALA A 151 14.18 -10.67 11.96
CA ALA A 151 13.01 -11.51 12.16
C ALA A 151 13.31 -13.01 11.95
N ILE A 152 14.07 -13.35 10.91
CA ILE A 152 14.52 -14.73 10.65
C ILE A 152 15.41 -15.24 11.78
N GLU A 153 16.33 -14.41 12.26
CA GLU A 153 17.21 -14.76 13.40
C GLU A 153 16.38 -15.03 14.67
N LEU A 154 15.36 -14.21 14.95
CA LEU A 154 14.46 -14.42 16.10
C LEU A 154 13.68 -15.73 16.01
N LEU A 155 13.05 -16.00 14.86
CA LEU A 155 12.29 -17.23 14.62
C LEU A 155 13.22 -18.45 14.68
N GLY A 156 14.34 -18.41 13.96
CA GLY A 156 15.30 -19.50 13.91
C GLY A 156 15.88 -19.84 15.28
N ASN A 157 16.26 -18.85 16.08
CA ASN A 157 16.81 -19.07 17.42
C ASN A 157 15.78 -19.67 18.38
N GLU A 158 14.50 -19.29 18.28
CA GLU A 158 13.46 -19.88 19.11
C GLU A 158 13.10 -21.30 18.68
N ALA A 159 12.94 -21.53 17.37
CA ALA A 159 12.67 -22.86 16.82
C ALA A 159 13.82 -23.83 17.13
N ALA A 160 15.07 -23.43 16.91
CA ALA A 160 16.23 -24.27 17.20
C ALA A 160 16.28 -24.68 18.68
N ARG A 161 16.03 -23.74 19.61
CA ARG A 161 15.98 -24.06 21.06
C ARG A 161 14.93 -25.12 21.37
N GLN A 162 13.73 -25.00 20.80
CA GLN A 162 12.65 -25.97 21.01
C GLN A 162 12.94 -27.33 20.37
N LEU A 163 13.45 -27.35 19.14
CA LEU A 163 13.82 -28.59 18.45
C LEU A 163 14.94 -29.34 19.19
N ILE A 164 15.92 -28.61 19.73
CA ILE A 164 16.99 -29.19 20.56
C ILE A 164 16.41 -29.74 21.87
N ALA A 165 15.48 -29.04 22.51
CA ALA A 165 14.83 -29.54 23.73
C ALA A 165 14.03 -30.82 23.45
N LEU A 166 13.19 -30.81 22.40
CA LEU A 166 12.37 -31.95 21.99
C LEU A 166 13.21 -33.20 21.70
N ALA A 167 14.31 -33.07 20.96
CA ALA A 167 15.10 -34.25 20.65
C ALA A 167 16.01 -34.70 21.81
N ARG A 168 16.35 -33.82 22.78
CA ARG A 168 16.90 -34.26 24.08
C ARG A 168 15.89 -35.12 24.86
N GLU A 169 14.63 -34.69 24.93
CA GLU A 169 13.56 -35.46 25.58
C GLU A 169 13.35 -36.83 24.91
N GLN A 170 13.45 -36.87 23.58
CA GLN A 170 13.31 -38.10 22.79
C GLN A 170 14.58 -38.98 22.78
N LYS A 171 15.65 -38.61 23.51
CA LYS A 171 16.96 -39.28 23.50
C LYS A 171 17.56 -39.45 22.09
N LYS A 172 17.23 -38.54 21.18
CA LYS A 172 17.73 -38.51 19.80
C LYS A 172 19.01 -37.69 19.70
N GLY A 173 19.95 -38.14 18.86
CA GLY A 173 21.24 -37.49 18.67
C GLY A 173 21.13 -36.27 17.76
N ILE A 174 20.90 -35.07 18.32
CA ILE A 174 20.78 -33.82 17.53
C ILE A 174 22.14 -33.31 17.03
N PHE A 175 23.24 -33.70 17.68
CA PHE A 175 24.57 -33.14 17.44
C PHE A 175 25.42 -33.96 16.46
N SER A 176 25.04 -35.19 16.12
CA SER A 176 25.75 -36.05 15.17
C SER A 176 24.84 -37.11 14.53
N GLY A 177 25.01 -37.36 13.23
CA GLY A 177 24.22 -38.34 12.45
C GLY A 177 23.17 -37.71 11.51
N GLY A 178 22.31 -38.54 10.92
CA GLY A 178 21.26 -38.13 9.96
C GLY A 178 20.05 -37.40 10.58
N GLU A 179 20.01 -37.24 11.90
CA GLU A 179 18.98 -36.45 12.64
C GLU A 179 19.50 -35.07 13.08
N LYS A 180 20.65 -34.62 12.55
CA LYS A 180 21.23 -33.31 12.86
C LYS A 180 20.32 -32.20 12.35
N LEU A 181 20.07 -31.20 13.20
CA LEU A 181 19.34 -30.00 12.79
C LEU A 181 20.15 -29.25 11.73
N ASP A 182 19.61 -29.15 10.52
CA ASP A 182 20.19 -28.34 9.45
C ASP A 182 19.77 -26.87 9.62
N ALA A 183 20.77 -26.01 9.81
CA ALA A 183 20.55 -24.57 9.94
C ALA A 183 20.05 -23.93 8.64
N GLY A 184 20.45 -24.45 7.49
CA GLY A 184 20.01 -23.99 6.17
C GLY A 184 18.54 -24.29 5.93
N GLU A 185 18.08 -25.51 6.23
CA GLU A 185 16.67 -25.89 6.14
C GLU A 185 15.80 -25.05 7.08
N LEU A 186 16.22 -24.89 8.34
CA LEU A 186 15.49 -24.06 9.30
C LEU A 186 15.41 -22.59 8.84
N THR A 187 16.49 -22.06 8.26
CA THR A 187 16.50 -20.70 7.70
C THR A 187 15.53 -20.57 6.54
N LEU A 188 15.45 -21.58 5.65
CA LEU A 188 14.51 -21.58 4.53
C LEU A 188 13.05 -21.61 5.00
N GLU A 189 12.74 -22.40 6.03
CA GLU A 189 11.40 -22.41 6.61
C GLU A 189 11.06 -21.08 7.31
N CYS A 190 12.01 -20.47 8.00
CA CYS A 190 11.83 -19.14 8.59
C CYS A 190 11.59 -18.08 7.50
N LEU A 191 12.34 -18.13 6.39
CA LEU A 191 12.09 -17.29 5.22
C LEU A 191 10.67 -17.49 4.69
N ARG A 192 10.22 -18.73 4.52
CA ARG A 192 8.85 -19.04 4.08
C ARG A 192 7.81 -18.46 5.05
N TYR A 193 8.04 -18.58 6.36
CA TYR A 193 7.19 -17.96 7.38
C TYR A 193 7.12 -16.43 7.21
N MET A 194 8.25 -15.77 6.94
CA MET A 194 8.28 -14.33 6.68
C MET A 194 7.53 -13.95 5.41
N TYR A 195 7.67 -14.73 4.32
CA TYR A 195 6.92 -14.49 3.09
C TYR A 195 5.41 -14.71 3.27
N ARG A 196 4.97 -15.65 4.13
CA ARG A 196 3.55 -15.78 4.50
C ARG A 196 3.04 -14.48 5.12
N LEU A 197 3.78 -13.90 6.06
CA LEU A 197 3.40 -12.61 6.69
C LEU A 197 3.39 -11.46 5.67
N LEU A 198 4.40 -11.36 4.81
CA LEU A 198 4.46 -10.34 3.76
C LEU A 198 3.29 -10.45 2.79
N PHE A 199 2.97 -11.66 2.34
CA PHE A 199 1.84 -11.91 1.46
C PHE A 199 0.52 -11.49 2.09
N LEU A 200 0.32 -11.84 3.36
CA LEU A 200 -0.85 -11.43 4.13
C LEU A 200 -0.97 -9.91 4.25
N PHE A 201 0.11 -9.20 4.57
CA PHE A 201 0.10 -7.74 4.61
C PHE A 201 -0.27 -7.14 3.26
N TYR A 202 0.26 -7.71 2.18
CA TYR A 202 0.01 -7.24 0.82
C TYR A 202 -1.46 -7.41 0.40
N ILE A 203 -2.05 -8.59 0.63
CA ILE A 203 -3.45 -8.83 0.25
C ILE A 203 -4.45 -8.05 1.11
N GLU A 204 -4.11 -7.76 2.37
CA GLU A 204 -4.97 -6.92 3.22
C GLU A 204 -4.90 -5.44 2.83
N ALA A 205 -3.74 -4.96 2.37
CA ALA A 205 -3.58 -3.60 1.83
C ALA A 205 -4.25 -3.40 0.47
N ARG A 206 -4.58 -4.49 -0.24
CA ARG A 206 -5.22 -4.49 -1.58
C ARG A 206 -6.54 -5.25 -1.62
N PRO A 207 -7.63 -4.66 -1.08
CA PRO A 207 -8.97 -5.27 -1.10
C PRO A 207 -9.48 -5.62 -2.50
N ASP A 208 -8.99 -4.93 -3.53
CA ASP A 208 -9.30 -5.14 -4.95
C ASP A 208 -8.93 -6.55 -5.44
N LEU A 209 -7.95 -7.21 -4.81
CA LEU A 209 -7.51 -8.57 -5.16
C LEU A 209 -8.47 -9.67 -4.69
N LYS A 210 -9.38 -9.36 -3.75
CA LYS A 210 -10.44 -10.28 -3.25
C LYS A 210 -9.94 -11.63 -2.68
N TYR A 211 -8.68 -11.73 -2.25
CA TYR A 211 -8.14 -12.93 -1.59
C TYR A 211 -8.72 -13.15 -0.18
N VAL A 212 -8.97 -12.07 0.55
CA VAL A 212 -9.52 -12.09 1.91
C VAL A 212 -10.73 -11.15 2.01
N PRO A 213 -11.77 -11.50 2.79
CA PRO A 213 -13.00 -10.73 2.87
C PRO A 213 -12.83 -9.55 3.85
N THR A 214 -12.04 -8.55 3.45
CA THR A 214 -11.75 -7.35 4.26
C THR A 214 -13.00 -6.54 4.61
N GLN A 215 -14.11 -6.72 3.88
CA GLN A 215 -15.40 -6.09 4.18
C GLN A 215 -16.13 -6.75 5.37
N SER A 216 -15.85 -8.03 5.66
CA SER A 216 -16.47 -8.77 6.76
C SER A 216 -15.90 -8.32 8.12
N GLU A 217 -16.80 -7.91 9.02
CA GLU A 217 -16.42 -7.55 10.39
C GLU A 217 -15.88 -8.76 11.17
N ALA A 218 -16.43 -9.95 10.93
CA ALA A 218 -15.97 -11.20 11.54
C ALA A 218 -14.51 -11.52 11.17
N TYR A 219 -14.14 -11.36 9.89
CA TYR A 219 -12.75 -11.52 9.47
C TYR A 219 -11.85 -10.43 10.09
N ARG A 220 -12.26 -9.16 9.99
CA ARG A 220 -11.47 -8.03 10.50
C ARG A 220 -11.16 -8.15 12.00
N ARG A 221 -12.11 -8.55 12.83
CA ARG A 221 -11.89 -8.65 14.28
C ARG A 221 -11.20 -9.95 14.71
N GLY A 222 -11.49 -11.05 14.02
CA GLY A 222 -11.03 -12.38 14.44
C GLY A 222 -9.70 -12.81 13.85
N TYR A 223 -9.36 -12.35 12.64
CA TYR A 223 -8.31 -12.96 11.83
C TYR A 223 -7.37 -11.98 11.13
N SER A 224 -7.78 -10.73 10.90
CA SER A 224 -6.94 -9.80 10.13
C SER A 224 -5.57 -9.57 10.79
N LEU A 225 -4.56 -9.35 9.95
CA LEU A 225 -3.27 -8.90 10.44
C LEU A 225 -3.36 -7.49 11.03
N GLU A 226 -4.34 -6.67 10.67
CA GLU A 226 -4.62 -5.41 11.39
C GLU A 226 -4.91 -5.66 12.88
N SER A 227 -5.76 -6.63 13.21
CA SER A 227 -6.03 -7.01 14.61
C SER A 227 -4.77 -7.59 15.31
N LEU A 228 -3.92 -8.31 14.57
CA LEU A 228 -2.65 -8.81 15.12
C LEU A 228 -1.60 -7.69 15.27
N ARG A 229 -1.66 -6.63 14.46
CA ARG A 229 -0.85 -5.41 14.58
C ARG A 229 -1.31 -4.57 15.77
N ASP A 230 -2.60 -4.50 16.06
CA ASP A 230 -3.09 -3.84 17.28
C ASP A 230 -2.55 -4.51 18.56
N LEU A 231 -2.33 -5.83 18.51
CA LEU A 231 -1.66 -6.55 19.59
C LEU A 231 -0.15 -6.24 19.71
N GLU A 232 0.49 -5.62 18.70
CA GLU A 232 1.84 -5.03 18.87
C GLU A 232 1.83 -3.90 19.89
N LEU A 233 0.75 -3.11 19.92
CA LEU A 233 0.60 -1.95 20.80
C LEU A 233 0.28 -2.36 22.25
N VAL A 234 -0.17 -3.59 22.45
CA VAL A 234 -0.46 -4.15 23.77
C VAL A 234 0.84 -4.49 24.49
N ARG A 235 1.09 -3.83 25.63
CA ARG A 235 2.25 -4.13 26.48
C ARG A 235 2.08 -5.51 27.12
N LEU A 236 3.00 -6.43 26.84
CA LEU A 236 3.09 -7.72 27.51
C LEU A 236 3.68 -7.53 28.92
N THR A 237 2.84 -7.15 29.87
CA THR A 237 3.25 -6.77 31.24
C THR A 237 3.51 -7.96 32.16
N SER A 238 2.91 -9.12 31.91
CA SER A 238 3.11 -10.35 32.71
C SER A 238 3.96 -11.39 31.98
N GLU A 239 4.57 -12.33 32.73
CA GLU A 239 5.34 -13.43 32.15
C GLU A 239 4.46 -14.40 31.36
N GLU A 240 3.23 -14.62 31.81
CA GLU A 240 2.24 -15.46 31.13
C GLU A 240 1.85 -14.85 29.78
N ALA A 241 1.67 -13.53 29.73
CA ALA A 241 1.38 -12.82 28.48
C ALA A 241 2.54 -12.94 27.48
N ARG A 242 3.79 -12.85 27.96
CA ARG A 242 5.00 -12.97 27.11
C ARG A 242 5.22 -14.38 26.59
N ASN A 243 5.09 -15.38 27.45
CA ASN A 243 5.37 -16.78 27.15
C ASN A 243 4.14 -17.54 26.59
N GLY A 244 2.97 -16.90 26.52
CA GLY A 244 1.79 -17.43 25.87
C GLY A 244 1.96 -17.63 24.36
N TYR A 245 1.00 -18.32 23.74
CA TYR A 245 1.05 -18.74 22.34
C TYR A 245 -0.14 -18.25 21.52
N PHE A 246 -0.80 -17.18 21.96
CA PHE A 246 -1.99 -16.63 21.30
C PHE A 246 -1.66 -16.19 19.87
N LEU A 247 -0.63 -15.37 19.68
CA LEU A 247 -0.23 -14.88 18.35
C LEU A 247 0.11 -16.04 17.39
N HIS A 248 0.79 -17.06 17.91
CA HIS A 248 1.11 -18.24 17.12
C HIS A 248 -0.15 -19.00 16.70
N ALA A 249 -1.06 -19.25 17.64
CA ALA A 249 -2.31 -19.94 17.34
C ALA A 249 -3.15 -19.18 16.30
N SER A 250 -3.25 -17.86 16.44
CA SER A 250 -3.98 -17.00 15.50
C SER A 250 -3.37 -17.03 14.10
N LEU A 251 -2.05 -16.90 13.98
CA LEU A 251 -1.36 -16.98 12.68
C LEU A 251 -1.49 -18.36 12.03
N GLN A 252 -1.37 -19.44 12.80
CA GLN A 252 -1.54 -20.79 12.27
C GLN A 252 -2.98 -21.05 11.79
N GLN A 253 -3.98 -20.49 12.49
CA GLN A 253 -5.36 -20.54 12.04
C GLN A 253 -5.54 -19.78 10.73
N LEU A 254 -4.99 -18.56 10.62
CA LEU A 254 -5.07 -17.76 9.40
C LEU A 254 -4.38 -18.44 8.20
N PHE A 255 -3.18 -19.01 8.40
CA PHE A 255 -2.49 -19.76 7.35
C PHE A 255 -3.31 -20.93 6.83
N ARG A 256 -3.96 -21.66 7.74
CA ARG A 256 -4.84 -22.78 7.38
C ARG A 256 -6.06 -22.31 6.60
N LEU A 257 -6.73 -21.24 7.06
CA LEU A 257 -7.90 -20.67 6.38
C LEU A 257 -7.58 -20.23 4.94
N ILE A 258 -6.37 -19.73 4.70
CA ILE A 258 -5.93 -19.34 3.36
C ILE A 258 -5.57 -20.54 2.52
N HIS A 259 -4.86 -21.51 3.08
CA HIS A 259 -4.45 -22.71 2.35
C HIS A 259 -5.64 -23.58 1.96
N GLU A 260 -6.46 -23.97 2.93
CA GLU A 260 -7.59 -24.88 2.76
C GLU A 260 -8.84 -24.16 2.24
N GLY A 261 -8.85 -22.84 2.32
CA GLY A 261 -10.06 -22.04 2.15
C GLY A 261 -10.98 -22.14 3.37
N TYR A 262 -11.98 -21.27 3.39
CA TYR A 262 -13.05 -21.32 4.37
C TYR A 262 -14.35 -21.04 3.64
N ARG A 263 -15.26 -21.99 3.66
CA ARG A 263 -16.66 -21.74 3.37
C ARG A 263 -17.29 -21.70 4.75
N GLY A 264 -17.96 -20.60 5.10
CA GLY A 264 -18.55 -20.40 6.44
C GLY A 264 -19.33 -21.61 6.94
N MET A 265 -19.75 -21.59 8.21
CA MET A 265 -20.63 -22.62 8.80
C MET A 265 -22.00 -22.64 8.08
N ALA A 266 -22.05 -23.13 6.84
CA ALA A 266 -23.21 -23.76 6.25
C ALA A 266 -23.19 -25.19 6.78
N THR A 267 -23.53 -25.34 8.06
CA THR A 267 -23.86 -26.64 8.62
C THR A 267 -24.99 -27.20 7.75
N GLN A 268 -24.76 -28.38 7.20
CA GLN A 268 -25.80 -29.20 6.60
C GLN A 268 -26.91 -29.39 7.64
N GLN A 269 -27.96 -28.59 7.50
CA GLN A 269 -29.27 -28.91 8.04
C GLN A 269 -30.27 -28.56 6.95
N GLU A 270 -30.57 -29.56 6.12
CA GLU A 270 -31.96 -29.77 5.72
C GLU A 270 -32.79 -29.66 7.02
N LEU A 271 -33.57 -28.59 7.17
CA LEU A 271 -34.78 -28.48 7.98
C LEU A 271 -35.27 -27.02 7.93
N GLY A 272 -36.31 -26.81 7.11
CA GLY A 272 -37.49 -26.00 7.42
C GLY A 272 -37.35 -24.54 7.86
N ASP A 273 -37.98 -23.68 7.07
CA ASP A 273 -38.65 -22.42 7.41
C ASP A 273 -37.85 -21.22 7.97
N GLU A 274 -37.89 -20.17 7.13
CA GLU A 274 -38.16 -18.76 7.48
C GLU A 274 -37.49 -18.20 8.75
N SER A 275 -36.25 -17.71 8.60
CA SER A 275 -35.67 -16.66 9.44
C SER A 275 -34.47 -15.99 8.73
N GLU A 276 -34.72 -15.31 7.62
CA GLU A 276 -33.76 -14.42 6.96
C GLU A 276 -33.73 -13.06 7.67
N SER A 277 -32.81 -12.85 8.63
CA SER A 277 -32.20 -11.51 8.83
C SER A 277 -30.97 -11.46 9.74
N ASP A 278 -30.78 -12.38 10.70
CA ASP A 278 -29.73 -12.16 11.73
C ASP A 278 -28.52 -13.11 11.65
N ALA A 279 -28.62 -14.27 11.00
CA ALA A 279 -27.53 -15.25 10.93
C ALA A 279 -26.46 -14.93 9.87
N ILE A 280 -26.74 -14.01 8.93
CA ILE A 280 -25.90 -13.73 7.75
C ILE A 280 -24.69 -12.83 8.09
N HIS A 281 -24.72 -12.10 9.21
CA HIS A 281 -23.67 -11.11 9.53
C HIS A 281 -22.33 -11.69 9.99
N TYR A 282 -22.24 -12.98 10.34
CA TYR A 282 -21.03 -13.59 10.89
C TYR A 282 -20.33 -14.61 9.97
N SER A 283 -20.90 -14.92 8.81
CA SER A 283 -20.28 -15.86 7.86
C SER A 283 -19.46 -15.12 6.80
N PHE A 284 -18.20 -15.48 6.65
CA PHE A 284 -17.36 -15.05 5.53
C PHE A 284 -16.86 -16.27 4.74
N ALA A 285 -16.36 -16.03 3.54
CA ALA A 285 -15.73 -17.05 2.72
C ALA A 285 -14.33 -16.62 2.27
N ILE A 286 -13.41 -17.58 2.23
CA ILE A 286 -12.06 -17.47 1.70
C ILE A 286 -11.90 -18.60 0.68
N ALA A 287 -11.53 -18.26 -0.55
CA ALA A 287 -11.20 -19.27 -1.55
C ALA A 287 -9.86 -19.93 -1.18
N PRO A 288 -9.73 -21.27 -1.33
CA PRO A 288 -8.45 -21.93 -1.10
C PRO A 288 -7.39 -21.37 -2.03
N LEU A 289 -6.21 -21.12 -1.48
CA LEU A 289 -5.04 -20.71 -2.24
C LEU A 289 -4.08 -21.89 -2.39
N ASP A 290 -4.06 -22.45 -3.59
CA ASP A 290 -3.09 -23.48 -3.97
C ASP A 290 -1.71 -22.84 -4.20
N SER A 291 -1.01 -22.61 -3.09
CA SER A 291 0.32 -22.04 -3.07
C SER A 291 1.20 -22.82 -2.12
N HIS A 292 2.37 -23.23 -2.62
CA HIS A 292 3.43 -23.82 -1.79
C HIS A 292 3.74 -22.93 -0.58
N LEU A 293 3.52 -21.61 -0.67
CA LEU A 293 3.79 -20.68 0.41
C LEU A 293 3.06 -21.07 1.69
N PHE A 294 1.78 -21.44 1.64
CA PHE A 294 0.97 -21.76 2.82
C PHE A 294 0.84 -23.25 3.10
N ASP A 295 1.27 -24.11 2.17
CA ASP A 295 1.29 -25.56 2.37
C ASP A 295 2.21 -25.95 3.57
N PRO A 296 1.68 -26.64 4.59
CA PRO A 296 2.44 -27.10 5.75
C PRO A 296 3.59 -28.05 5.40
N HIS A 297 3.54 -28.76 4.28
CA HIS A 297 4.58 -29.70 3.84
C HIS A 297 5.94 -29.02 3.65
N TYR A 298 5.95 -27.73 3.32
CA TYR A 298 7.19 -26.97 3.13
C TYR A 298 7.73 -26.31 4.41
N THR A 299 7.13 -26.56 5.57
CA THR A 299 7.64 -26.09 6.88
C THR A 299 7.67 -27.19 7.96
N PRO A 300 8.27 -28.36 7.71
CA PRO A 300 8.22 -29.50 8.64
C PRO A 300 8.91 -29.25 9.99
N LEU A 301 9.98 -28.45 10.05
CA LEU A 301 10.65 -28.09 11.30
C LEU A 301 9.82 -27.11 12.12
N LEU A 302 9.27 -26.08 11.48
CA LEU A 302 8.46 -25.06 12.15
C LEU A 302 7.10 -25.58 12.63
N ASN A 303 6.54 -26.59 11.95
CA ASN A 303 5.30 -27.24 12.38
C ASN A 303 5.43 -27.96 13.74
N ARG A 304 6.67 -28.24 14.19
CA ARG A 304 6.95 -28.93 15.45
C ARG A 304 7.16 -27.99 16.64
N VAL A 305 7.17 -26.67 16.42
CA VAL A 305 7.45 -25.66 17.45
C VAL A 305 6.31 -24.67 17.58
N ARG A 306 6.24 -24.00 18.73
CA ARG A 306 5.27 -22.93 18.99
C ARG A 306 5.99 -21.66 19.38
N PHE A 307 5.75 -20.56 18.67
CA PHE A 307 6.42 -19.30 18.98
C PHE A 307 5.70 -18.54 20.09
N ARG A 308 6.45 -18.03 21.04
CA ARG A 308 5.95 -17.20 22.14
C ARG A 308 5.45 -15.85 21.62
N ASN A 309 4.50 -15.28 22.35
CA ASN A 309 3.94 -13.97 22.04
C ASN A 309 5.02 -12.89 21.94
N GLU A 310 6.00 -12.86 22.85
CA GLU A 310 7.09 -11.88 22.80
C GLU A 310 7.88 -11.96 21.48
N THR A 311 8.21 -13.16 21.02
CA THR A 311 8.97 -13.38 19.80
C THR A 311 8.18 -12.97 18.57
N LEU A 312 6.92 -13.38 18.47
CA LEU A 312 6.06 -13.00 17.34
C LEU A 312 5.71 -11.51 17.34
N GLN A 313 5.50 -10.90 18.51
CA GLN A 313 5.26 -9.47 18.62
C GLN A 313 6.47 -8.67 18.10
N ARG A 314 7.69 -9.09 18.44
CA ARG A 314 8.91 -8.46 17.91
C ARG A 314 9.08 -8.67 16.41
N VAL A 315 8.77 -9.86 15.89
CA VAL A 315 8.79 -10.15 14.45
C VAL A 315 7.78 -9.26 13.70
N ILE A 316 6.52 -9.20 14.17
CA ILE A 316 5.47 -8.36 13.56
C ILE A 316 5.88 -6.90 13.60
N ARG A 317 6.44 -6.43 14.72
CA ARG A 317 6.97 -5.07 14.87
C ARG A 317 8.05 -4.74 13.84
N LEU A 318 9.03 -5.63 13.66
CA LEU A 318 10.11 -5.44 12.68
C LEU A 318 9.54 -5.32 11.26
N MET A 319 8.50 -6.09 10.94
CA MET A 319 7.88 -6.09 9.62
C MET A 319 6.89 -4.94 9.38
N SER A 320 6.34 -4.36 10.44
CA SER A 320 5.33 -3.31 10.34
C SER A 320 5.92 -1.88 10.26
N LEU A 321 7.22 -1.72 10.46
CA LEU A 321 7.83 -0.41 10.71
C LEU A 321 9.05 -0.18 9.82
N THR A 322 9.05 0.95 9.11
CA THR A 322 10.29 1.55 8.60
C THR A 322 11.01 2.27 9.74
N ARG A 323 12.35 2.24 9.76
CA ARG A 323 13.11 2.92 10.82
C ARG A 323 13.25 4.39 10.44
N GLU A 324 12.38 5.25 10.97
CA GLU A 324 12.66 6.70 11.01
C GLU A 324 12.97 7.18 12.43
N GLY A 325 14.00 8.02 12.51
CA GLY A 325 14.51 8.61 13.74
C GLY A 325 13.50 9.52 14.43
N SER A 326 13.33 9.30 15.74
CA SER A 326 12.89 10.25 16.77
C SER A 326 11.50 10.91 16.69
N LYS A 327 10.75 10.91 15.58
CA LYS A 327 9.36 11.43 15.57
C LYS A 327 8.41 10.50 14.81
N ARG A 328 7.27 10.23 15.46
CA ARG A 328 6.08 9.43 15.07
C ARG A 328 6.23 8.58 13.79
N ARG A 329 6.41 7.28 14.02
CA ARG A 329 6.74 6.21 13.06
C ARG A 329 5.70 6.09 11.93
N GLY A 330 6.15 6.12 10.68
CA GLY A 330 5.34 5.85 9.48
C GLY A 330 5.08 4.35 9.26
N ARG A 331 3.89 4.03 8.71
CA ARG A 331 3.45 2.66 8.43
C ARG A 331 3.91 2.23 7.03
N VAL A 332 4.31 0.97 6.87
CA VAL A 332 4.46 0.35 5.54
C VAL A 332 3.11 -0.20 5.12
N SER A 333 2.54 0.37 4.07
CA SER A 333 1.33 -0.07 3.38
C SER A 333 1.61 -0.31 1.92
#